data_AF-A0A2N0QQ47-F1
#
_entry.id   AF-A0A2N0QQ47-F1
#
_cell.length_a   1.000
_cell.length_b   1.000
_cell.length_c   1.000
_cell.angle_alpha   90.00
_cell.angle_beta   90.00
_cell.angle_gamma   90.00
#
_symmetry.space_group_name_H-M   'P 1'
#
loop_
_entity.id
_entity.type
_entity.pdbx_description
1 polymer ?
#
loop_
_entity_poly.entity_id
_entity_poly.type
_entity_poly.pdbx_seq_one_letter_code
_entity_poly.pdbx_strand_id
1 'polypeptide(L)'
;MQLTQALQIKEDKINELEQRLINLDQERIKKLIDKEKELSEVKGELVNKLSGEDTKEIPKEKEAKQKELDELQQELSRTSASYDANRKKKVLNQVNKFLKAKGGFLTLREEAIKKLQNCLESFINKEGNTIGSTKDLKTSNLADKYTKEFQYILVKYNDGLLELNKNYYSLENIVQENKELEVSLMIENILQLNSFNLDKYKIFKFATNSQEGTRIQLNSNMMAEDINSLRKNLNELKLELEQEKKELRNLAAD
;
A
#
# COMPACT_ATOMS: atom_id res chain seq x y z
N MET A 1 4.61 19.48 -16.33
CA MET A 1 3.27 18.88 -16.13
C MET A 1 3.02 17.69 -17.06
N GLN A 2 3.36 17.77 -18.36
CA GLN A 2 3.13 16.67 -19.33
C GLN A 2 3.87 15.36 -19.03
N LEU A 3 5.10 15.40 -18.52
CA LEU A 3 5.90 14.18 -18.26
C LEU A 3 5.31 13.30 -17.15
N THR A 4 4.90 13.88 -16.03
CA THR A 4 4.30 13.15 -14.90
C THR A 4 2.98 12.49 -15.31
N GLN A 5 2.14 13.20 -16.07
CA GLN A 5 0.90 12.64 -16.61
C GLN A 5 1.17 11.51 -17.60
N ALA A 6 2.15 11.66 -18.49
CA ALA A 6 2.52 10.60 -19.43
C ALA A 6 3.08 9.36 -18.73
N LEU A 7 3.85 9.52 -17.66
CA LEU A 7 4.34 8.41 -16.84
C LEU A 7 3.18 7.68 -16.15
N GLN A 8 2.23 8.43 -15.55
CA GLN A 8 1.06 7.85 -14.91
C GLN A 8 0.22 7.02 -15.90
N ILE A 9 -0.07 7.57 -17.09
CA ILE A 9 -0.82 6.86 -18.13
C ILE A 9 -0.13 5.55 -18.53
N LYS A 10 1.20 5.57 -18.66
CA LYS A 10 1.97 4.35 -18.99
C LYS A 10 1.90 3.33 -17.85
N GLU A 11 2.04 3.79 -16.61
CA GLU A 11 1.97 2.92 -15.42
C GLU A 11 0.58 2.28 -15.30
N ASP A 12 -0.48 3.05 -15.50
CA ASP A 12 -1.86 2.56 -15.50
C ASP A 12 -2.08 1.52 -16.61
N LYS A 13 -1.51 1.77 -17.80
CA LYS A 13 -1.62 0.81 -18.91
C LYS A 13 -0.86 -0.49 -18.65
N ILE A 14 0.31 -0.39 -18.02
CA ILE A 14 1.08 -1.57 -17.59
C ILE A 14 0.28 -2.37 -16.58
N ASN A 15 -0.29 -1.73 -15.56
CA ASN A 15 -1.12 -2.42 -14.55
C ASN A 15 -2.33 -3.13 -15.19
N GLU A 16 -2.98 -2.50 -16.17
CA GLU A 16 -4.10 -3.10 -16.92
C GLU A 16 -3.65 -4.36 -17.67
N LEU A 17 -2.51 -4.31 -18.36
CA LEU A 17 -1.97 -5.44 -19.12
C LEU A 17 -1.50 -6.58 -18.21
N GLU A 18 -0.84 -6.26 -17.08
CA GLU A 18 -0.44 -7.25 -16.08
C GLU A 18 -1.66 -7.96 -15.49
N GLN A 19 -2.74 -7.23 -15.19
CA GLN A 19 -3.98 -7.85 -14.70
C GLN A 19 -4.64 -8.75 -15.76
N ARG A 20 -4.64 -8.33 -17.03
CA ARG A 20 -5.15 -9.18 -18.12
C ARG A 20 -4.36 -10.47 -18.25
N LEU A 21 -3.03 -10.41 -18.13
CA LEU A 21 -2.17 -11.59 -18.17
C LEU A 21 -2.49 -12.56 -17.04
N ILE A 22 -2.63 -12.05 -15.80
CA ILE A 22 -3.03 -12.86 -14.64
C ILE A 22 -4.36 -13.57 -14.89
N ASN A 23 -5.36 -12.86 -15.41
CA ASN A 23 -6.68 -13.45 -15.70
C ASN A 23 -6.60 -14.53 -16.78
N LEU A 24 -5.81 -14.32 -17.84
CA LEU A 24 -5.61 -15.30 -18.91
C LEU A 24 -4.91 -16.57 -18.39
N ASP A 25 -3.86 -16.41 -17.58
CA ASP A 25 -3.16 -17.53 -16.96
C ASP A 25 -4.12 -18.32 -16.05
N GLN A 26 -4.95 -17.64 -15.25
CA GLN A 26 -5.97 -18.27 -14.40
C GLN A 26 -6.98 -19.09 -15.21
N GLU A 27 -7.50 -18.54 -16.31
CA GLU A 27 -8.41 -19.27 -17.20
C GLU A 27 -7.73 -20.46 -17.87
N ARG A 28 -6.47 -20.33 -18.26
CA ARG A 28 -5.68 -21.41 -18.87
C ARG A 28 -5.45 -22.53 -17.88
N ILE A 29 -5.04 -22.22 -16.66
CA ILE A 29 -4.85 -23.18 -15.55
C ILE A 29 -6.13 -23.97 -15.31
N LYS A 30 -7.28 -23.30 -15.21
CA LYS A 30 -8.57 -23.98 -15.03
C LYS A 30 -8.86 -24.99 -16.14
N LYS A 31 -8.70 -24.57 -17.40
CA LYS A 31 -8.89 -25.44 -18.57
C LYS A 31 -7.93 -26.63 -18.60
N LEU A 32 -6.68 -26.43 -18.16
CA LEU A 32 -5.68 -27.50 -18.10
C LEU A 32 -6.02 -28.53 -17.02
N ILE A 33 -6.46 -28.09 -15.83
CA ILE A 33 -6.91 -28.97 -14.74
C ILE A 33 -8.12 -29.80 -15.18
N ASP A 34 -9.12 -29.17 -15.80
CA ASP A 34 -10.32 -29.87 -16.28
C ASP A 34 -9.94 -30.96 -17.31
N LYS A 35 -9.06 -30.64 -18.25
CA LYS A 35 -8.54 -31.61 -19.24
C LYS A 35 -7.72 -32.74 -18.64
N GLU A 36 -6.84 -32.44 -17.68
CA GLU A 36 -6.05 -33.45 -16.99
C GLU A 36 -6.96 -34.46 -16.28
N LYS A 37 -8.05 -33.98 -15.66
CA LYS A 37 -9.06 -34.81 -15.01
C LYS A 37 -9.80 -35.71 -16.01
N GLU A 38 -10.34 -35.14 -17.09
CA GLU A 38 -11.02 -35.89 -18.15
C GLU A 38 -10.11 -36.99 -18.74
N LEU A 39 -8.85 -36.66 -19.01
CA LEU A 39 -7.88 -37.59 -19.58
C LEU A 39 -7.49 -38.71 -18.60
N SER A 40 -7.41 -38.39 -17.31
CA SER A 40 -7.16 -39.36 -16.25
C SER A 40 -8.31 -40.36 -16.09
N GLU A 41 -9.56 -39.90 -16.22
CA GLU A 41 -10.76 -40.74 -16.20
C GLU A 41 -10.76 -41.72 -17.39
N VAL A 42 -10.53 -41.23 -18.61
CA VAL A 42 -10.43 -42.06 -19.84
C VAL A 42 -9.34 -43.12 -19.70
N LYS A 43 -8.17 -42.74 -19.17
CA LYS A 43 -7.07 -43.69 -18.92
C LYS A 43 -7.44 -44.75 -17.88
N GLY A 44 -8.19 -44.38 -16.84
CA GLY A 44 -8.72 -45.30 -15.83
C GLY A 44 -9.69 -46.32 -16.43
N GLU A 45 -10.60 -45.89 -17.30
CA GLU A 45 -11.51 -46.77 -18.02
C GLU A 45 -10.79 -47.77 -18.93
N LEU A 46 -9.75 -47.32 -19.64
CA LEU A 46 -8.87 -48.19 -20.44
C LEU A 46 -8.20 -49.27 -19.59
N VAL A 47 -7.78 -48.95 -18.37
CA VAL A 47 -7.22 -49.92 -17.42
C VAL A 47 -8.26 -50.95 -16.96
N ASN A 48 -9.50 -50.53 -16.71
CA ASN A 48 -10.56 -51.45 -16.28
C ASN A 48 -10.97 -52.44 -17.39
N LYS A 49 -11.00 -51.99 -18.65
CA LYS A 49 -11.32 -52.85 -19.81
C LYS A 49 -10.27 -53.95 -20.06
N LEU A 50 -9.01 -53.74 -19.63
CA LEU A 50 -7.91 -54.70 -19.76
C LEU A 50 -8.01 -55.92 -18.82
N SER A 51 -8.96 -55.95 -17.90
CA SER A 51 -9.21 -57.11 -17.03
C SER A 51 -9.77 -58.34 -17.78
N GLY A 52 -10.10 -58.23 -19.09
CA GLY A 52 -10.83 -59.28 -19.83
C GLY A 52 -10.32 -59.69 -21.22
N GLU A 53 -9.53 -58.89 -21.95
CA GLU A 53 -9.16 -59.19 -23.35
C GLU A 53 -7.75 -58.69 -23.76
N ASP A 54 -6.88 -59.60 -24.23
CA ASP A 54 -5.51 -59.33 -24.67
C ASP A 54 -5.46 -58.92 -26.16
N THR A 55 -5.40 -57.62 -26.44
CA THR A 55 -5.12 -57.09 -27.80
C THR A 55 -3.97 -56.07 -27.80
N LYS A 56 -3.02 -56.22 -28.73
CA LYS A 56 -1.76 -55.46 -28.82
C LYS A 56 -1.91 -53.97 -29.16
N GLU A 57 -3.10 -53.48 -29.47
CA GLU A 57 -3.39 -52.06 -29.75
C GLU A 57 -3.58 -51.22 -28.47
N ILE A 58 -4.12 -51.82 -27.40
CA ILE A 58 -4.42 -51.14 -26.14
C ILE A 58 -3.16 -50.62 -25.41
N PRO A 59 -2.00 -51.31 -25.41
CA PRO A 59 -0.76 -50.79 -24.81
C PRO A 59 -0.25 -49.50 -25.46
N LYS A 60 -0.40 -49.35 -26.78
CA LYS A 60 0.05 -48.15 -27.52
C LYS A 60 -0.84 -46.95 -27.22
N GLU A 61 -2.16 -47.16 -27.12
CA GLU A 61 -3.11 -46.12 -26.75
C GLU A 61 -2.86 -45.62 -25.32
N LYS A 62 -2.58 -46.54 -24.39
CA LYS A 62 -2.21 -46.21 -23.01
C LYS A 62 -0.92 -45.38 -22.93
N GLU A 63 0.10 -45.76 -23.69
CA GLU A 63 1.36 -45.02 -23.76
C GLU A 63 1.16 -43.61 -24.33
N ALA A 64 0.36 -43.47 -25.40
CA ALA A 64 0.02 -42.17 -25.97
C ALA A 64 -0.74 -41.28 -24.97
N LYS A 65 -1.71 -41.84 -24.23
CA LYS A 65 -2.48 -41.11 -23.21
C LYS A 65 -1.64 -40.70 -22.00
N GLN A 66 -0.68 -41.54 -21.60
CA GLN A 66 0.29 -41.16 -20.57
C GLN A 66 1.15 -39.98 -21.04
N LYS A 67 1.66 -40.03 -22.27
CA LYS A 67 2.46 -38.93 -22.81
C LYS A 67 1.68 -37.62 -22.88
N GLU A 68 0.41 -37.68 -23.27
CA GLU A 68 -0.49 -36.52 -23.30
C GLU A 68 -0.73 -35.95 -21.88
N LEU A 69 -0.89 -36.80 -20.86
CA LEU A 69 -0.96 -36.37 -19.46
C LEU A 69 0.33 -35.68 -19.00
N ASP A 70 1.49 -36.27 -19.31
CA ASP A 70 2.80 -35.72 -18.93
C ASP A 70 3.02 -34.34 -19.56
N GLU A 71 2.61 -34.15 -20.83
CA GLU A 71 2.66 -32.87 -21.54
C GLU A 71 1.73 -31.82 -20.90
N LEU A 72 0.49 -32.21 -20.54
CA LEU A 72 -0.46 -31.33 -19.85
C LEU A 72 0.04 -30.91 -18.46
N GLN A 73 0.58 -31.85 -17.67
CA GLN A 73 1.17 -31.56 -16.36
C GLN A 73 2.35 -30.61 -16.46
N GLN A 74 3.18 -30.78 -17.49
CA GLN A 74 4.29 -29.88 -17.76
C GLN A 74 3.80 -28.47 -18.14
N GLU A 75 2.76 -28.36 -18.98
CA GLU A 75 2.17 -27.06 -19.34
C GLU A 75 1.49 -26.39 -18.13
N LEU A 76 0.76 -27.16 -17.33
CA LEU A 76 0.13 -26.68 -16.10
C LEU A 76 1.18 -26.13 -15.14
N SER A 77 2.27 -26.87 -14.92
CA SER A 77 3.37 -26.44 -14.05
C SER A 77 3.99 -25.13 -14.51
N ARG A 78 4.25 -24.98 -15.83
CA ARG A 78 4.78 -23.74 -16.41
C ARG A 78 3.81 -22.57 -16.27
N THR A 79 2.53 -22.80 -16.54
CA THR A 79 1.50 -21.75 -16.50
C THR A 79 1.24 -21.29 -15.06
N SER A 80 1.17 -22.22 -14.11
CA SER A 80 1.03 -21.90 -12.67
C SER A 80 2.23 -21.12 -12.15
N ALA A 81 3.46 -21.49 -12.54
CA ALA A 81 4.66 -20.72 -12.17
C ALA A 81 4.64 -19.29 -12.72
N SER A 82 4.20 -19.10 -13.98
CA SER A 82 4.00 -17.77 -14.58
C SER A 82 2.95 -16.96 -13.81
N TYR A 83 1.80 -17.59 -13.53
CA TYR A 83 0.69 -16.98 -12.80
C TYR A 83 1.13 -16.45 -11.43
N ASP A 84 1.80 -17.28 -10.65
CA ASP A 84 2.28 -16.91 -9.32
C ASP A 84 3.38 -15.84 -9.38
N ALA A 85 4.30 -15.93 -10.34
CA ALA A 85 5.34 -14.91 -10.53
C ALA A 85 4.72 -13.53 -10.86
N ASN A 86 3.71 -13.50 -11.73
CA ASN A 86 3.01 -12.27 -12.10
C ASN A 86 2.24 -11.67 -10.91
N ARG A 87 1.57 -12.50 -10.12
CA ARG A 87 0.90 -12.07 -8.87
C ARG A 87 1.91 -11.55 -7.84
N LYS A 88 3.02 -12.25 -7.60
CA LYS A 88 4.12 -11.80 -6.71
C LYS A 88 4.64 -10.43 -7.13
N LYS A 89 4.86 -10.23 -8.44
CA LYS A 89 5.28 -8.94 -8.99
C LYS A 89 4.26 -7.83 -8.73
N LYS A 90 2.96 -8.09 -8.95
CA LYS A 90 1.86 -7.14 -8.67
C LYS A 90 1.87 -6.69 -7.20
N VAL A 91 2.00 -7.64 -6.27
CA VAL A 91 2.07 -7.35 -4.83
C VAL A 91 3.29 -6.49 -4.49
N LEU A 92 4.48 -6.85 -4.96
CA LEU A 92 5.71 -6.10 -4.70
C LEU A 92 5.70 -4.69 -5.30
N ASN A 93 5.12 -4.52 -6.49
CA ASN A 93 4.92 -3.20 -7.08
C ASN A 93 4.04 -2.31 -6.21
N GLN A 94 2.98 -2.87 -5.62
CA GLN A 94 2.09 -2.12 -4.74
C GLN A 94 2.77 -1.77 -3.41
N VAL A 95 3.60 -2.67 -2.86
CA VAL A 95 4.44 -2.37 -1.69
C VAL A 95 5.35 -1.17 -1.97
N ASN A 96 6.02 -1.16 -3.12
CA ASN A 96 6.89 -0.04 -3.51
C ASN A 96 6.13 1.29 -3.61
N LYS A 97 4.91 1.29 -4.16
CA LYS A 97 4.04 2.47 -4.19
C LYS A 97 3.70 2.95 -2.79
N PHE A 98 3.30 2.05 -1.90
CA PHE A 98 3.00 2.37 -0.51
C PHE A 98 4.20 2.95 0.24
N LEU A 99 5.37 2.31 0.17
CA LEU A 99 6.59 2.81 0.83
C LEU A 99 7.00 4.19 0.31
N LYS A 100 6.84 4.44 -0.99
CA LYS A 100 7.09 5.75 -1.60
C LYS A 100 6.10 6.80 -1.09
N ALA A 101 4.81 6.48 -1.01
CA ALA A 101 3.79 7.37 -0.46
C ALA A 101 4.06 7.67 1.03
N LYS A 102 4.43 6.64 1.81
CA LYS A 102 4.82 6.77 3.23
C LYS A 102 6.03 7.69 3.38
N GLY A 103 7.09 7.48 2.60
CA GLY A 103 8.25 8.35 2.58
C GLY A 103 7.92 9.81 2.21
N GLY A 104 7.13 10.02 1.16
CA GLY A 104 6.69 11.35 0.74
C GLY A 104 5.87 12.07 1.81
N PHE A 105 4.97 11.34 2.48
CA PHE A 105 4.21 11.85 3.62
C PHE A 105 5.12 12.30 4.77
N LEU A 106 6.16 11.54 5.11
CA LEU A 106 7.11 11.93 6.17
C LEU A 106 7.86 13.22 5.78
N THR A 107 8.25 13.38 4.51
CA THR A 107 8.85 14.63 4.01
C THR A 107 7.88 15.82 4.14
N LEU A 108 6.61 15.64 3.77
CA LEU A 108 5.59 16.67 3.93
C LEU A 108 5.40 17.04 5.41
N ARG A 109 5.44 16.06 6.31
CA ARG A 109 5.34 16.31 7.75
C ARG A 109 6.54 17.11 8.28
N GLU A 110 7.76 16.79 7.85
CA GLU A 110 8.95 17.59 8.21
C GLU A 110 8.81 19.06 7.81
N GLU A 111 8.34 19.30 6.58
CA GLU A 111 8.11 20.63 6.07
C GLU A 111 7.01 21.36 6.87
N ALA A 112 5.92 20.66 7.18
CA ALA A 112 4.84 21.19 8.02
C ALA A 112 5.37 21.58 9.41
N ILE A 113 6.15 20.71 10.06
CA ILE A 113 6.76 21.01 11.37
C ILE A 113 7.61 22.28 11.30
N LYS A 114 8.48 22.43 10.29
CA LYS A 114 9.29 23.65 10.12
C LYS A 114 8.43 24.91 9.97
N LYS A 115 7.36 24.83 9.17
CA LYS A 115 6.42 25.95 8.97
C LYS A 115 5.66 26.31 10.25
N LEU A 116 5.20 25.30 10.99
CA LEU A 116 4.52 25.50 12.28
C LEU A 116 5.46 26.12 13.31
N GLN A 117 6.74 25.74 13.32
CA GLN A 117 7.75 26.34 14.19
C GLN A 117 8.00 27.81 13.87
N ASN A 118 8.17 28.14 12.59
CA ASN A 118 8.29 29.54 12.17
C ASN A 118 7.05 30.38 12.54
N CYS A 119 5.86 29.78 12.45
CA CYS A 119 4.61 30.40 12.88
C CYS A 119 4.61 30.68 14.39
N LEU A 120 4.99 29.69 15.21
CA LEU A 120 5.09 29.83 16.67
C LEU A 120 6.13 30.89 17.08
N GLU A 121 7.33 30.85 16.51
CA GLU A 121 8.38 31.83 16.79
C GLU A 121 7.92 33.25 16.43
N SER A 122 7.25 33.40 15.29
CA SER A 122 6.67 34.69 14.87
C SER A 122 5.59 35.18 15.84
N PHE A 123 4.73 34.27 16.34
CA PHE A 123 3.72 34.59 17.32
C PHE A 123 4.35 35.10 18.63
N ILE A 124 5.31 34.36 19.19
CA ILE A 124 6.02 34.72 20.42
C ILE A 124 6.74 36.07 20.26
N ASN A 125 7.44 36.28 19.15
CA ASN A 125 8.16 37.53 18.89
C ASN A 125 7.22 38.74 18.79
N LYS A 126 6.01 38.58 18.23
CA LYS A 126 5.03 39.67 18.13
C LYS A 126 4.28 39.91 19.44
N GLU A 127 4.01 38.86 20.20
CA GLU A 127 3.44 38.93 21.54
C GLU A 127 4.39 39.67 22.51
N GLY A 128 5.70 39.36 22.48
CA GLY A 128 6.70 40.04 23.30
C GLY A 128 6.87 41.54 22.98
N ASN A 129 6.59 41.97 21.73
CA ASN A 129 6.71 43.36 21.29
C ASN A 129 5.46 44.23 21.57
N THR A 130 4.35 43.65 22.05
CA THR A 130 3.07 44.36 22.26
C THR A 130 2.89 44.93 23.67
N ILE A 131 3.99 45.11 24.43
CA ILE A 131 4.03 45.66 25.78
C ILE A 131 3.77 47.19 25.75
N GLY A 132 2.51 47.61 25.54
CA GLY A 132 2.11 49.03 25.54
C GLY A 132 0.60 49.30 25.36
N SER A 133 -0.08 49.67 26.45
CA SER A 133 -1.41 50.30 26.68
C SER A 133 -2.65 50.04 25.80
N THR A 134 -2.68 49.04 24.92
CA THR A 134 -3.92 48.54 24.27
C THR A 134 -3.92 47.02 24.23
N LYS A 135 -3.77 46.41 25.41
CA LYS A 135 -3.37 45.00 25.60
C LYS A 135 -4.41 44.00 25.08
N ASP A 136 -5.69 44.10 25.44
CA ASP A 136 -6.59 42.95 25.25
C ASP A 136 -7.11 42.78 23.82
N LEU A 137 -7.51 43.88 23.16
CA LEU A 137 -8.03 43.83 21.78
C LEU A 137 -6.94 43.47 20.75
N LYS A 138 -5.69 43.93 20.97
CA LYS A 138 -4.55 43.65 20.07
C LYS A 138 -4.05 42.21 20.21
N THR A 139 -4.07 41.65 21.42
CA THR A 139 -3.60 40.28 21.68
C THR A 139 -4.58 39.24 21.14
N SER A 140 -5.90 39.49 21.26
CA SER A 140 -6.94 38.63 20.66
C SER A 140 -6.83 38.56 19.13
N ASN A 141 -6.67 39.72 18.45
CA ASN A 141 -6.49 39.77 17.00
C ASN A 141 -5.19 39.08 16.52
N LEU A 142 -4.13 39.15 17.35
CA LEU A 142 -2.86 38.48 17.06
C LEU A 142 -3.00 36.96 17.16
N ALA A 143 -3.56 36.46 18.26
CA ALA A 143 -3.77 35.04 18.48
C ALA A 143 -4.72 34.43 17.44
N ASP A 144 -5.78 35.14 17.03
CA ASP A 144 -6.65 34.71 15.93
C ASP A 144 -5.90 34.60 14.59
N LYS A 145 -5.06 35.58 14.25
CA LYS A 145 -4.23 35.54 13.03
C LYS A 145 -3.32 34.30 13.01
N TYR A 146 -2.55 34.08 14.08
CA TYR A 146 -1.61 32.96 14.13
C TYR A 146 -2.31 31.61 14.29
N THR A 147 -3.48 31.56 14.94
CA THR A 147 -4.34 30.36 14.93
C THR A 147 -4.73 29.98 13.50
N LYS A 148 -5.19 30.95 12.69
CA LYS A 148 -5.56 30.69 11.29
C LYS A 148 -4.38 30.21 10.46
N GLU A 149 -3.22 30.84 10.62
CA GLU A 149 -1.99 30.46 9.91
C GLU A 149 -1.54 29.05 10.28
N PHE A 150 -1.53 28.73 11.58
CA PHE A 150 -1.20 27.41 12.10
C PHE A 150 -2.13 26.34 11.55
N GLN A 151 -3.45 26.54 11.64
CA GLN A 151 -4.46 25.61 11.12
C GLN A 151 -4.37 25.45 9.60
N TYR A 152 -4.06 26.52 8.85
CA TYR A 152 -3.88 26.45 7.40
C TYR A 152 -2.70 25.54 7.01
N ILE A 153 -1.61 25.59 7.76
CA ILE A 153 -0.47 24.67 7.57
C ILE A 153 -0.92 23.21 7.79
N LEU A 154 -1.77 22.95 8.79
CA LEU A 154 -2.30 21.61 9.06
C LEU A 154 -3.21 21.08 7.96
N VAL A 155 -4.04 21.94 7.36
CA VAL A 155 -4.92 21.54 6.25
C VAL A 155 -4.11 21.04 5.05
N LYS A 156 -3.04 21.76 4.66
CA LYS A 156 -2.16 21.32 3.57
C LYS A 156 -1.45 20.00 3.87
N TYR A 157 -1.13 19.78 5.14
CA TYR A 157 -0.52 18.53 5.59
C TYR A 157 -1.49 17.33 5.46
N ASN A 158 -2.79 17.53 5.68
CA ASN A 158 -3.80 16.48 5.58
C ASN A 158 -3.94 15.89 4.16
N ASP A 159 -3.65 16.65 3.12
CA ASP A 159 -3.67 16.15 1.74
C ASP A 159 -2.69 14.98 1.55
N GLY A 160 -1.50 15.07 2.16
CA GLY A 160 -0.52 13.99 2.15
C GLY A 160 -0.96 12.75 2.92
N LEU A 161 -1.70 12.94 4.02
CA LEU A 161 -2.28 11.82 4.79
C LEU A 161 -3.33 11.06 3.97
N LEU A 162 -4.14 11.79 3.19
CA LEU A 162 -5.14 11.19 2.30
C LEU A 162 -4.49 10.33 1.21
N GLU A 163 -3.37 10.77 0.64
CA GLU A 163 -2.61 10.00 -0.35
C GLU A 163 -2.02 8.71 0.25
N LEU A 164 -1.43 8.79 1.45
CA LEU A 164 -0.93 7.62 2.18
C LEU A 164 -2.06 6.61 2.43
N ASN A 165 -3.22 7.09 2.89
CA ASN A 165 -4.38 6.25 3.18
C ASN A 165 -4.89 5.51 1.93
N LYS A 166 -4.95 6.18 0.78
CA LYS A 166 -5.33 5.55 -0.50
C LYS A 166 -4.36 4.43 -0.89
N ASN A 167 -3.06 4.67 -0.76
CA ASN A 167 -2.04 3.68 -1.07
C ASN A 167 -2.08 2.47 -0.12
N TYR A 168 -2.37 2.72 1.16
CA TYR A 168 -2.56 1.67 2.15
C TYR A 168 -3.72 0.73 1.78
N TYR A 169 -4.93 1.26 1.57
CA TYR A 169 -6.08 0.42 1.22
C TYR A 169 -5.89 -0.31 -0.11
N SER A 170 -5.23 0.33 -1.08
CA SER A 170 -4.87 -0.33 -2.33
C SER A 170 -3.89 -1.50 -2.12
N LEU A 171 -2.97 -1.38 -1.15
CA LEU A 171 -2.04 -2.46 -0.79
C LEU A 171 -2.76 -3.58 -0.05
N GLU A 172 -3.56 -3.25 0.95
CA GLU A 172 -4.37 -4.21 1.70
C GLU A 172 -5.21 -5.08 0.77
N ASN A 173 -5.95 -4.47 -0.16
CA ASN A 173 -6.75 -5.20 -1.15
C ASN A 173 -5.90 -6.15 -2.00
N ILE A 174 -4.76 -5.68 -2.53
CA ILE A 174 -3.89 -6.51 -3.37
C ILE A 174 -3.28 -7.66 -2.56
N VAL A 175 -2.90 -7.44 -1.31
CA VAL A 175 -2.38 -8.51 -0.45
C VAL A 175 -3.47 -9.55 -0.17
N GLN A 176 -4.71 -9.11 0.12
CA GLN A 176 -5.83 -10.02 0.38
C GLN A 176 -6.26 -10.82 -0.86
N GLU A 177 -6.28 -10.22 -2.06
CA GLU A 177 -6.48 -10.92 -3.34
C GLU A 177 -5.42 -12.00 -3.59
N ASN A 178 -4.24 -11.87 -2.96
CA ASN A 178 -3.09 -12.72 -3.18
C ASN A 178 -2.66 -13.49 -1.92
N LYS A 179 -3.56 -13.68 -0.96
CA LYS A 179 -3.29 -14.34 0.34
C LYS A 179 -2.76 -15.78 0.25
N GLU A 180 -2.96 -16.42 -0.90
CA GLU A 180 -2.44 -17.77 -1.19
C GLU A 180 -0.92 -17.77 -1.38
N LEU A 181 -0.33 -16.62 -1.73
CA LEU A 181 1.11 -16.49 -1.90
C LEU A 181 1.77 -16.24 -0.55
N GLU A 182 2.84 -17.00 -0.27
CA GLU A 182 3.67 -16.82 0.92
C GLU A 182 4.20 -15.37 1.05
N VAL A 183 4.60 -14.76 -0.07
CA VAL A 183 5.08 -13.37 -0.12
C VAL A 183 4.02 -12.39 0.41
N SER A 184 2.74 -12.63 0.14
CA SER A 184 1.65 -11.76 0.60
C SER A 184 1.48 -11.84 2.11
N LEU A 185 1.55 -13.05 2.68
CA LEU A 185 1.48 -13.27 4.12
C LEU A 185 2.68 -12.62 4.84
N MET A 186 3.88 -12.74 4.26
CA MET A 186 5.07 -12.08 4.81
C MET A 186 4.93 -10.56 4.78
N ILE A 187 4.43 -9.98 3.68
CA ILE A 187 4.19 -8.55 3.55
C ILE A 187 3.13 -8.05 4.53
N GLU A 188 2.04 -8.81 4.70
CA GLU A 188 0.99 -8.51 5.66
C GLU A 188 1.54 -8.37 7.09
N ASN A 189 2.45 -9.27 7.47
CA ASN A 189 3.10 -9.26 8.77
C ASN A 189 4.11 -8.13 8.92
N ILE A 190 5.01 -7.95 7.94
CA ILE A 190 6.06 -6.91 7.97
C ILE A 190 5.44 -5.51 8.06
N LEU A 191 4.42 -5.24 7.25
CA LEU A 191 3.74 -3.94 7.19
C LEU A 191 2.59 -3.83 8.19
N GLN A 192 2.36 -4.88 8.99
CA GLN A 192 1.32 -4.96 9.99
C GLN A 192 -0.06 -4.52 9.47
N LEU A 193 -0.44 -4.95 8.27
CA LEU A 193 -1.60 -4.40 7.55
C LEU A 193 -2.88 -4.48 8.38
N ASN A 194 -3.09 -5.56 9.15
CA ASN A 194 -4.26 -5.74 10.02
C ASN A 194 -4.33 -4.79 11.23
N SER A 195 -3.24 -4.12 11.58
CA SER A 195 -3.17 -3.20 12.72
C SER A 195 -2.86 -1.77 12.33
N PHE A 196 -2.89 -1.47 11.03
CA PHE A 196 -2.74 -0.12 10.54
C PHE A 196 -3.85 0.76 11.11
N ASN A 197 -3.43 1.90 11.67
CA ASN A 197 -4.34 2.84 12.27
C ASN A 197 -3.96 4.24 11.80
N LEU A 198 -4.81 4.83 10.96
CA LEU A 198 -4.63 6.19 10.45
C LEU A 198 -4.66 7.24 11.56
N ASP A 199 -5.30 6.96 12.69
CA ASP A 199 -5.35 7.89 13.82
C ASP A 199 -4.00 8.00 14.55
N LYS A 200 -3.08 7.02 14.40
CA LYS A 200 -1.67 7.19 14.81
C LYS A 200 -0.99 8.37 14.12
N TYR A 201 -1.56 8.85 13.01
CA TYR A 201 -1.05 9.96 12.22
C TYR A 201 -1.78 11.29 12.50
N LYS A 202 -2.94 11.25 13.18
CA LYS A 202 -3.74 12.42 13.59
C LYS A 202 -3.49 12.73 15.07
N ILE A 203 -2.36 13.37 15.32
CA ILE A 203 -1.81 13.53 16.68
C ILE A 203 -1.96 14.94 17.26
N PHE A 204 -2.86 15.75 16.69
CA PHE A 204 -3.15 17.08 17.20
C PHE A 204 -4.05 16.98 18.43
N LYS A 205 -3.62 17.61 19.51
CA LYS A 205 -4.37 17.65 20.78
C LYS A 205 -5.27 18.87 20.86
N PHE A 206 -4.85 20.00 20.28
CA PHE A 206 -5.58 21.27 20.36
C PHE A 206 -5.99 21.81 19.00
N ALA A 207 -5.09 21.79 18.03
CA ALA A 207 -5.34 22.32 16.71
C ALA A 207 -6.26 21.37 15.93
N THR A 208 -7.54 21.69 15.89
CA THR A 208 -8.47 21.08 14.95
C THR A 208 -8.32 21.75 13.59
N ASN A 209 -8.35 20.94 12.54
CA ASN A 209 -8.49 21.34 11.14
C ASN A 209 -9.92 21.88 10.88
N SER A 210 -10.34 22.91 11.62
CA SER A 210 -11.71 23.44 11.51
C SER A 210 -11.83 24.34 10.27
N GLN A 211 -12.37 23.80 9.18
CA GLN A 211 -13.18 24.61 8.25
C GLN A 211 -14.55 24.97 8.87
N GLU A 212 -14.99 24.20 9.87
CA GLU A 212 -16.25 24.39 10.59
C GLU A 212 -16.07 25.24 11.85
N GLY A 213 -16.39 26.53 11.73
CA GLY A 213 -17.03 27.39 12.74
C GLY A 213 -16.42 27.57 14.14
N THR A 214 -16.06 26.50 14.84
CA THR A 214 -15.62 26.51 16.24
C THR A 214 -14.10 26.49 16.32
N ARG A 215 -13.47 27.59 15.88
CA ARG A 215 -12.02 27.77 16.02
C ARG A 215 -11.67 27.91 17.51
N ILE A 216 -11.03 26.88 18.06
CA ILE A 216 -10.28 27.03 19.31
C ILE A 216 -9.15 28.01 19.00
N GLN A 217 -9.11 29.13 19.70
CA GLN A 217 -7.98 30.06 19.63
C GLN A 217 -6.78 29.38 20.29
N LEU A 218 -5.70 29.22 19.53
CA LEU A 218 -4.49 28.58 20.00
C LEU A 218 -3.58 29.62 20.66
N ASN A 219 -3.06 29.29 21.85
CA ASN A 219 -1.95 30.02 22.46
C ASN A 219 -0.61 29.33 22.13
N SER A 220 0.49 29.99 22.48
CA SER A 220 1.86 29.52 22.17
C SER A 220 2.16 28.15 22.78
N ASN A 221 1.67 27.88 24.00
CA ASN A 221 1.85 26.59 24.66
C ASN A 221 1.12 25.46 23.93
N MET A 222 -0.13 25.68 23.51
CA MET A 222 -0.91 24.71 22.74
C MET A 222 -0.25 24.39 21.39
N MET A 223 0.20 25.43 20.67
CA MET A 223 0.94 25.28 19.40
C MET A 223 2.24 24.48 19.59
N ALA A 224 3.00 24.78 20.65
CA ALA A 224 4.24 24.07 20.96
C ALA A 224 3.99 22.59 21.29
N GLU A 225 2.93 22.28 22.04
CA GLU A 225 2.56 20.90 22.38
C GLU A 225 2.18 20.08 21.15
N ASP A 226 1.40 20.66 20.23
CA ASP A 226 1.04 20.01 18.97
C ASP A 226 2.28 19.79 18.07
N ILE A 227 3.19 20.76 17.99
CA ILE A 227 4.46 20.62 17.26
C ILE A 227 5.33 19.49 17.86
N ASN A 228 5.41 19.42 19.19
CA ASN A 228 6.22 18.40 19.88
C ASN A 228 5.65 17.00 19.65
N SER A 229 4.33 16.85 19.70
CA SER A 229 3.65 15.60 19.33
C SER A 229 3.98 15.20 17.89
N LEU A 230 3.90 16.16 16.94
CA LEU A 230 4.24 15.93 15.52
C LEU A 230 5.66 15.44 15.34
N ARG A 231 6.61 16.06 16.04
CA ARG A 231 8.03 15.71 15.97
C ARG A 231 8.29 14.32 16.56
N LYS A 232 7.69 13.98 17.70
CA LYS A 232 7.84 12.67 18.32
C LYS A 232 7.35 11.56 17.37
N ASN A 233 6.14 11.71 16.85
CA ASN A 233 5.55 10.72 15.96
C ASN A 233 6.27 10.63 14.60
N LEU A 234 6.79 11.74 14.07
CA LEU A 234 7.66 11.71 12.87
C LEU A 234 8.89 10.82 13.08
N ASN A 235 9.54 10.92 14.24
CA ASN A 235 10.73 10.11 14.54
C ASN A 235 10.38 8.61 14.64
N GLU A 236 9.27 8.28 15.30
CA GLU A 236 8.76 6.90 15.40
C GLU A 236 8.47 6.32 14.00
N LEU A 237 7.75 7.05 13.16
CA LEU A 237 7.38 6.58 11.81
C LEU A 237 8.58 6.47 10.86
N LYS A 238 9.63 7.29 11.04
CA LYS A 238 10.88 7.13 10.28
C LYS A 238 11.56 5.82 10.64
N LEU A 239 11.63 5.48 11.92
CA LEU A 239 12.21 4.22 12.37
C LEU A 239 11.40 3.03 11.85
N GLU A 240 10.07 3.13 11.91
CA GLU A 240 9.15 2.15 11.32
C GLU A 240 9.41 1.96 9.83
N LEU A 241 9.45 3.03 9.04
CA LEU A 241 9.69 2.96 7.60
C LEU A 241 11.07 2.36 7.25
N GLU A 242 12.11 2.69 8.01
CA GLU A 242 13.44 2.11 7.79
C GLU A 242 13.50 0.63 8.14
N GLN A 243 12.79 0.21 9.19
CA GLN A 243 12.67 -1.21 9.54
C GLN A 243 11.89 -1.99 8.48
N GLU A 244 10.74 -1.48 8.03
CA GLU A 244 9.93 -2.09 6.97
C GLU A 244 10.75 -2.27 5.68
N LYS A 245 11.49 -1.25 5.25
CA LYS A 245 12.37 -1.33 4.08
C LYS A 245 13.46 -2.40 4.25
N LYS A 246 14.01 -2.54 5.46
CA LYS A 246 15.05 -3.51 5.76
C LYS A 246 14.50 -4.94 5.67
N GLU A 247 13.35 -5.20 6.27
CA GLU A 247 12.70 -6.51 6.25
C GLU A 247 12.27 -6.90 4.82
N LEU A 248 11.69 -5.95 4.07
CA LEU A 248 11.27 -6.18 2.68
C LEU A 248 12.44 -6.40 1.72
N ARG A 249 13.63 -5.84 1.99
CA ARG A 249 14.84 -6.13 1.20
C ARG A 249 15.30 -7.57 1.38
N ASN A 250 15.19 -8.10 2.60
CA ASN A 250 15.52 -9.50 2.86
C ASN A 250 14.56 -10.43 2.10
N LEU A 251 13.27 -10.08 2.06
CA LEU A 251 12.26 -10.81 1.30
C LEU A 251 12.50 -10.84 -0.23
N ALA A 252 13.21 -9.86 -0.77
CA ALA A 252 13.54 -9.78 -2.20
C ALA A 252 14.84 -10.52 -2.56
N ALA A 253 15.63 -10.94 -1.57
CA ALA A 253 16.88 -11.68 -1.75
C ALA A 253 16.68 -13.21 -1.73
N ASP A 254 15.51 -13.67 -1.29
CA ASP A 254 15.04 -15.07 -1.26
C ASP A 254 14.12 -15.40 -2.45
#